data_AF-A0A524PN86-F1
#
_entry.id   AF-A0A524PN86-F1
#
_cell.length_a   1.000
_cell.length_b   1.000
_cell.length_c   1.000
_cell.angle_alpha   90.00
_cell.angle_beta   90.00
_cell.angle_gamma   90.00
#
_symmetry.space_group_name_H-M   'P 1'
#
loop_
_entity.id
_entity.type
_entity.pdbx_description
1 polymer ?
#
loop_
_entity_poly.entity_id
_entity_poly.type
_entity_poly.pdbx_seq_one_letter_code
_entity_poly.pdbx_strand_id
1 'polypeptide(L)'
;MRSGELERSARLGEYFFQVGRKSLGHHPSVGDVRGKGLVMGIELVRNKRTKEPCDPKLKAGNRFQQIAMSHGCMVYATFGVDHGTRGDHYLVTSSMKNRSMRLSRCWTQRRPTSKGSSSLN
;
A
#
# COMPACT_ATOMS: atom_id res chain seq x y z
N MET A 1 25.56 12.43 12.42
CA MET A 1 24.89 11.16 12.04
C MET A 1 25.84 10.04 12.38
N ARG A 2 25.44 9.04 13.16
CA ARG A 2 26.29 7.87 13.43
C ARG A 2 26.25 6.91 12.22
N SER A 3 27.37 6.28 11.89
CA SER A 3 27.55 5.47 10.68
C SER A 3 26.68 4.21 10.64
N GLY A 4 26.38 3.61 11.80
CA GLY A 4 25.56 2.39 11.89
C GLY A 4 24.08 2.60 11.53
N GLU A 5 23.53 3.77 11.80
CA GLU A 5 22.12 4.11 11.57
C GLU A 5 21.83 4.33 10.09
N LEU A 6 22.79 4.91 9.36
CA LEU A 6 22.72 5.06 7.90
C LEU A 6 22.66 3.70 7.21
N GLU A 7 23.58 2.81 7.57
CA GLU A 7 23.66 1.47 6.99
C GLU A 7 22.43 0.62 7.36
N ARG A 8 21.95 0.74 8.60
CA ARG A 8 20.68 0.13 9.03
C ARG A 8 19.50 0.65 8.21
N SER A 9 19.39 1.96 8.03
CA SER A 9 18.31 2.57 7.25
C SER A 9 18.34 2.10 5.79
N ALA A 10 19.52 2.02 5.18
CA ALA A 10 19.70 1.50 3.82
C ALA A 10 19.23 0.04 3.70
N ARG A 11 19.69 -0.84 4.59
CA ARG A 11 19.29 -2.27 4.60
C ARG A 11 17.79 -2.45 4.81
N LEU A 12 17.21 -1.74 5.78
CA LEU A 12 15.77 -1.83 6.06
C LEU A 12 14.93 -1.24 4.92
N GLY A 13 15.41 -0.17 4.28
CA GLY A 13 14.76 0.42 3.12
C GLY A 13 14.68 -0.52 1.93
N GLU A 14 15.81 -1.16 1.60
CA GLU A 14 15.85 -2.17 0.53
C GLU A 14 14.91 -3.34 0.82
N TYR A 15 14.97 -3.89 2.04
CA TYR A 15 14.06 -4.96 2.46
C TYR A 15 12.58 -4.54 2.37
N PHE A 16 12.26 -3.34 2.86
CA PHE A 16 10.90 -2.80 2.81
C PHE A 16 10.41 -2.68 1.37
N PHE A 17 11.22 -2.14 0.47
CA PHE A 17 10.90 -2.02 -0.95
C PHE A 17 10.68 -3.39 -1.61
N GLN A 18 11.60 -4.34 -1.41
CA GLN A 18 11.49 -5.67 -2.01
C GLN A 18 10.23 -6.41 -1.55
N VAL A 19 9.93 -6.40 -0.24
CA VAL A 19 8.74 -7.07 0.29
C VAL A 19 7.47 -6.40 -0.21
N GLY A 20 7.40 -5.07 -0.21
CA GLY A 20 6.24 -4.35 -0.73
C GLY A 20 6.02 -4.58 -2.21
N ARG A 21 7.07 -4.48 -3.04
CA ARG A 21 6.99 -4.75 -4.48
C ARG A 21 6.58 -6.18 -4.78
N LYS A 22 7.12 -7.18 -4.07
CA LYS A 22 6.73 -8.59 -4.23
C LYS A 22 5.27 -8.82 -3.84
N SER A 23 4.81 -8.19 -2.76
CA SER A 23 3.46 -8.40 -2.23
C SER A 23 2.38 -7.66 -3.03
N LEU A 24 2.68 -6.45 -3.49
CA LEU A 24 1.71 -5.54 -4.13
C LEU A 24 1.83 -5.54 -5.66
N GLY A 25 3.02 -5.85 -6.19
CA GLY A 25 3.33 -5.72 -7.62
C GLY A 25 2.47 -6.59 -8.52
N HIS A 26 1.84 -7.65 -8.01
CA HIS A 26 0.92 -8.50 -8.76
C HIS A 26 -0.56 -8.10 -8.63
N HIS A 27 -0.90 -7.18 -7.72
CA HIS A 27 -2.29 -6.80 -7.50
C HIS A 27 -2.85 -6.04 -8.72
N PRO A 28 -4.09 -6.33 -9.17
CA PRO A 28 -4.68 -5.71 -10.36
C PRO A 28 -4.91 -4.21 -10.20
N SER A 29 -5.14 -3.75 -8.96
CA SER A 29 -5.33 -2.32 -8.66
C SER A 29 -4.04 -1.56 -8.42
N VAL A 30 -2.87 -2.20 -8.49
CA VAL A 30 -1.56 -1.54 -8.29
C VAL A 30 -0.92 -1.31 -9.64
N GLY A 31 -0.81 -0.04 -10.03
CA GLY A 31 -0.23 0.38 -11.29
C GLY A 31 1.29 0.23 -11.25
N ASP A 32 1.90 0.84 -10.25
CA ASP A 32 3.35 0.82 -10.06
C ASP A 32 3.72 0.86 -8.57
N VAL A 33 4.92 0.35 -8.27
CA VAL A 33 5.53 0.41 -6.94
C VAL A 33 6.96 0.91 -7.10
N ARG A 34 7.20 2.08 -6.53
CA ARG A 34 8.49 2.80 -6.56
C ARG A 34 9.00 2.94 -5.13
N GLY A 35 10.31 3.10 -4.91
CA GLY A 35 10.83 3.27 -3.56
C GLY A 35 12.29 3.65 -3.52
N LYS A 36 12.68 4.35 -2.45
CA LYS A 36 14.07 4.69 -2.14
C LYS A 36 14.21 4.85 -0.63
N GLY A 37 15.16 4.13 -0.04
CA GLY A 37 15.30 4.08 1.42
C GLY A 37 14.00 3.58 2.08
N LEU A 38 13.58 4.23 3.16
CA LEU A 38 12.39 3.84 3.93
C LEU A 38 11.06 4.44 3.43
N VAL A 39 11.06 4.93 2.18
CA VAL A 39 9.89 5.54 1.55
C VAL A 39 9.53 4.73 0.30
N MET A 40 8.25 4.38 0.18
CA MET A 40 7.71 3.65 -0.95
C MET A 40 6.53 4.40 -1.56
N GLY A 41 6.62 4.65 -2.87
CA GLY A 41 5.54 5.14 -3.71
C GLY A 41 4.65 4.00 -4.19
N ILE A 42 3.35 4.06 -3.97
CA ILE A 42 2.38 3.12 -4.56
C ILE A 42 1.41 3.92 -5.42
N GLU A 43 1.16 3.44 -6.64
CA GLU A 43 0.14 3.98 -7.53
C GLU A 43 -1.05 3.02 -7.59
N LEU A 44 -2.24 3.52 -7.30
CA LEU A 44 -3.47 2.76 -7.49
C LEU A 44 -4.14 3.13 -8.82
N VAL A 45 -4.54 2.09 -9.55
CA VAL A 45 -5.20 2.19 -10.86
C VAL A 45 -6.43 1.29 -10.89
N ARG A 46 -7.40 1.64 -11.73
CA ARG A 46 -8.52 0.77 -12.07
C ARG A 46 -8.03 -0.40 -12.94
N ASN A 47 -7.11 -0.14 -13.86
CA ASN A 47 -6.60 -1.14 -14.78
C ASN A 47 -5.06 -1.09 -14.89
N LYS A 48 -4.39 -2.17 -14.49
CA LYS A 48 -2.92 -2.27 -14.47
C LYS A 48 -2.26 -2.14 -15.85
N ARG A 49 -2.92 -2.64 -16.90
CA ARG A 49 -2.38 -2.67 -18.26
C ARG A 49 -2.45 -1.29 -18.91
N THR A 50 -3.59 -0.61 -18.76
CA THR A 50 -3.81 0.72 -19.37
C THR A 50 -3.38 1.86 -18.46
N LYS A 51 -3.06 1.59 -17.18
CA LYS A 51 -2.84 2.58 -16.12
C LYS A 51 -4.03 3.52 -15.91
N GLU A 52 -5.23 3.07 -16.24
CA GLU A 52 -6.44 3.89 -16.08
C GLU A 52 -6.62 4.27 -14.60
N PRO A 53 -6.73 5.57 -14.24
CA PRO A 53 -6.88 6.00 -12.87
C PRO A 53 -8.17 5.52 -12.22
N CYS A 54 -8.14 5.29 -10.92
CA CYS A 54 -9.33 5.04 -10.12
C CYS A 54 -10.35 6.18 -10.26
N ASP A 55 -11.63 5.85 -10.10
CA ASP A 55 -12.69 6.86 -10.01
C ASP A 55 -12.59 7.56 -8.64
N PRO A 56 -12.47 8.90 -8.59
CA PRO A 56 -12.38 9.66 -7.33
C PRO A 56 -13.52 9.36 -6.35
N LYS A 57 -14.72 9.01 -6.84
CA LYS A 57 -15.87 8.66 -6.00
C LYS A 57 -15.62 7.41 -5.15
N LEU A 58 -14.73 6.51 -5.58
CA LEU A 58 -14.37 5.31 -4.82
C LEU A 58 -13.52 5.63 -3.59
N LYS A 59 -12.90 6.82 -3.54
CA LYS A 59 -11.96 7.23 -2.49
C LYS A 59 -10.94 6.14 -2.19
N ALA A 60 -10.42 5.52 -3.25
CA ALA A 60 -9.55 4.35 -3.16
C ALA A 60 -8.36 4.63 -2.24
N GLY A 61 -7.82 5.84 -2.28
CA GLY A 61 -6.74 6.23 -1.39
C GLY A 61 -7.04 6.46 0.06
N ASN A 62 -8.21 6.98 0.38
CA ASN A 62 -8.60 7.08 1.78
C ASN A 62 -8.74 5.68 2.39
N ARG A 63 -9.30 4.74 1.62
CA ARG A 63 -9.43 3.34 2.06
C ARG A 63 -8.07 2.67 2.22
N PHE A 64 -7.17 2.83 1.24
CA PHE A 64 -5.81 2.32 1.32
C PHE A 64 -5.05 2.89 2.53
N GLN A 65 -5.12 4.21 2.72
CA GLN A 65 -4.49 4.90 3.85
C GLN A 65 -5.00 4.36 5.19
N GLN A 66 -6.32 4.24 5.36
CA GLN A 66 -6.93 3.71 6.58
C GLN A 66 -6.45 2.28 6.88
N ILE A 67 -6.45 1.40 5.86
CA ILE A 67 -5.99 0.02 6.01
C ILE A 67 -4.50 0.01 6.39
N ALA A 68 -3.66 0.71 5.64
CA ALA A 68 -2.23 0.74 5.89
C ALA A 68 -1.88 1.31 7.28
N MET A 69 -2.56 2.37 7.71
CA MET A 69 -2.40 2.95 9.06
C MET A 69 -2.85 2.00 10.16
N SER A 70 -3.95 1.25 9.96
CA SER A 70 -4.39 0.21 10.92
C SER A 70 -3.36 -0.92 11.10
N HIS A 71 -2.46 -1.09 10.12
CA HIS A 71 -1.37 -2.06 10.16
C HIS A 71 -0.01 -1.45 10.54
N GLY A 72 0.01 -0.21 11.04
CA GLY A 72 1.21 0.44 11.57
C GLY A 72 2.13 1.07 10.52
N CYS A 73 1.65 1.24 9.27
CA CYS A 73 2.33 2.04 8.26
C CYS A 73 1.90 3.50 8.35
N MET A 74 2.81 4.44 8.20
CA MET A 74 2.43 5.83 7.97
C MET A 74 2.23 6.04 6.48
N VAL A 75 1.08 6.58 6.08
CA VAL A 75 0.72 6.81 4.69
C VAL A 75 0.35 8.26 4.47
N TYR A 76 1.05 8.89 3.54
CA TYR A 76 0.71 10.19 2.99
C TYR A 76 0.06 9.98 1.62
N ALA A 77 -1.25 10.19 1.55
CA ALA A 77 -2.02 10.06 0.33
C ALA A 77 -2.00 11.35 -0.48
N THR A 78 -1.75 11.24 -1.79
CA THR A 78 -1.89 12.32 -2.75
C THR A 78 -2.91 11.94 -3.81
N PHE A 79 -3.74 12.91 -4.20
CA PHE A 79 -4.86 12.72 -5.12
C PHE A 79 -4.76 13.72 -6.27
N GLY A 80 -5.35 13.41 -7.41
CA GLY A 80 -5.41 14.36 -8.53
C GLY A 80 -4.12 14.47 -9.34
N VAL A 81 -3.24 13.46 -9.27
CA VAL A 81 -2.00 13.41 -10.06
C VAL A 81 -2.24 13.36 -11.57
N ASP A 82 -3.42 12.88 -11.98
CA ASP A 82 -3.90 12.92 -13.36
C ASP A 82 -4.81 14.15 -13.55
N HIS A 83 -4.29 15.15 -14.28
CA HIS A 83 -4.98 16.39 -14.65
C HIS A 83 -5.72 17.11 -13.50
N GLY A 84 -5.21 17.03 -12.27
CA GLY A 84 -5.78 17.72 -11.10
C GLY A 84 -7.10 17.13 -10.59
N THR A 85 -7.59 16.03 -11.17
CA THR A 85 -8.94 15.52 -10.90
C THR A 85 -8.97 14.04 -10.56
N ARG A 86 -8.01 13.24 -11.06
CA ARG A 86 -7.98 11.78 -10.89
C ARG A 86 -6.61 11.27 -10.49
N GLY A 87 -6.54 10.00 -10.12
CA GLY A 87 -5.29 9.32 -9.78
C GLY A 87 -4.95 9.42 -8.30
N ASP A 88 -4.60 8.27 -7.73
CA ASP A 88 -4.17 8.18 -6.34
C ASP A 88 -2.74 7.64 -6.25
N HIS A 89 -1.84 8.43 -5.66
CA HIS A 89 -0.47 8.03 -5.31
C HIS A 89 -0.28 8.10 -3.79
N TYR A 90 0.61 7.25 -3.24
CA TYR A 90 0.89 7.22 -1.81
C TYR A 90 2.36 7.17 -1.55
N LEU A 91 2.79 7.89 -0.52
CA LEU A 91 4.05 7.61 0.14
C LEU A 91 3.77 6.81 1.40
N VAL A 92 4.29 5.59 1.44
CA VAL A 92 4.21 4.69 2.57
C VAL A 92 5.57 4.61 3.23
N THR A 93 5.59 4.78 4.55
CA THR A 93 6.79 4.60 5.35
C THR A 93 6.52 3.61 6.48
N SER A 94 7.55 2.83 6.81
CA SER A 94 7.52 1.94 7.96
C SER A 94 8.17 2.62 9.16
N SER A 95 7.60 2.45 10.35
CA SER A 95 8.25 2.88 11.58
C SER A 95 9.48 2.02 11.86
N MET A 96 10.67 2.65 11.92
CA MET A 96 11.96 1.99 12.21
C MET A 96 11.98 1.20 13.54
N LYS A 97 11.02 1.44 14.44
CA LYS A 97 10.92 0.75 15.74
C LYS A 97 10.27 -0.64 15.66
N ASN A 98 9.60 -0.98 14.55
CA ASN A 98 8.80 -2.21 14.48
C ASN A 98 9.60 -3.39 13.89
N ARG A 99 10.13 -4.26 14.76
CA ARG A 99 10.97 -5.42 14.36
C ARG A 99 10.19 -6.55 13.67
N SER A 100 8.86 -6.47 13.56
CA SER A 100 8.01 -7.61 13.15
C SER A 100 6.97 -7.30 12.08
N MET A 101 7.13 -6.24 11.28
CA MET A 101 6.12 -5.87 10.28
C MET A 101 5.97 -6.96 9.20
N ARG A 102 4.99 -7.85 9.40
CA ARG A 102 4.66 -8.96 8.50
C ARG A 102 3.65 -8.45 7.47
N LEU A 103 4.17 -7.75 6.46
CA LEU A 103 3.39 -7.14 5.36
C LEU A 103 2.42 -8.12 4.67
N SER A 104 2.69 -9.44 4.73
CA SER A 104 1.84 -10.48 4.14
C SER A 104 0.44 -10.62 4.77
N ARG A 105 0.23 -10.15 6.01
CA ARG A 105 -1.09 -10.27 6.69
C ARG A 105 -2.06 -9.13 6.38
N CYS A 106 -1.57 -8.00 5.88
CA CYS A 106 -2.38 -6.80 5.63
C CYS A 106 -3.39 -6.96 4.47
N TRP A 107 -3.14 -7.88 3.54
CA TRP A 107 -3.89 -7.97 2.28
C TRP A 107 -4.79 -9.20 2.11
N THR A 108 -4.65 -10.22 2.98
CA THR A 108 -5.34 -11.51 2.75
C THR A 108 -6.72 -11.61 3.43
N GLN A 109 -7.21 -10.55 4.08
CA GLN A 109 -8.46 -10.61 4.84
C GLN A 109 -9.56 -9.69 4.27
N ARG A 110 -10.36 -10.28 3.37
CA ARG A 110 -11.83 -10.18 3.22
C ARG A 110 -12.23 -10.40 1.75
N ARG A 111 -12.46 -11.66 1.37
CA ARG A 111 -13.60 -11.97 0.50
C ARG A 111 -14.80 -12.14 1.44
N PRO A 112 -15.93 -11.45 1.26
CA PRO A 112 -17.15 -11.86 1.94
C PRO A 112 -17.54 -13.21 1.35
N THR A 113 -17.38 -14.30 2.11
CA THR A 113 -18.03 -15.56 1.77
C THR A 113 -19.50 -15.40 2.10
N SER A 114 -20.32 -15.17 1.07
CA SER A 114 -21.76 -15.40 1.17
C SER A 114 -21.99 -16.90 1.36
N LYS A 115 -22.04 -17.36 2.61
CA LYS A 115 -22.67 -18.64 2.96
C LYS A 115 -24.03 -18.32 3.56
N GLY A 116 -25.06 -18.81 2.89
CA GLY A 116 -26.44 -18.75 3.37
C GLY A 116 -26.58 -19.44 4.73
N SER A 117 -27.42 -18.85 5.57
CA SER A 117 -27.93 -19.45 6.78
C SER A 117 -29.45 -19.55 6.62
N SER A 118 -29.87 -20.70 6.12
CA SER A 118 -31.16 -21.32 6.38
C SER A 118 -31.30 -21.62 7.88
N SER A 119 -32.41 -21.21 8.48
CA SER A 119 -33.14 -21.82 9.62
C SER A 119 -33.66 -20.75 10.59
N LEU A 120 -34.93 -20.40 10.44
CA LEU A 120 -35.75 -19.92 11.55
C LEU A 120 -36.85 -20.98 11.72
N ASN A 121 -36.84 -21.62 12.89
CA ASN A 121 -38.01 -22.25 13.48
C ASN A 121 -39.08 -21.19 13.76
#